data_AF-A0A1H8QXY1-F1
#
_entry.id   AF-A0A1H8QXY1-F1
#
_cell.length_a   1.000
_cell.length_b   1.000
_cell.length_c   1.000
_cell.angle_alpha   90.00
_cell.angle_beta   90.00
_cell.angle_gamma   90.00
#
_symmetry.space_group_name_H-M   'P 1'
#
loop_
_entity.id
_entity.type
_entity.pdbx_description
1 polymer ?
#
loop_
_entity_poly.entity_id
_entity_poly.type
_entity_poly.pdbx_seq_one_letter_code
_entity_poly.pdbx_strand_id
1 'polypeptide(L)'
;MSKIIIKRLYINPQLTINFNEGQNYIIGLNGSGKTTLFNLIQYLLGLKGNFTRLINYWSFDSPYLECKFKDKSVRISRKLPSNMIFFEGDIHRQAKANSIELNQIYTELMNIKFVSPFNELATLDILGHSFYAELDIKGNSKEKQDTYHKIVGYNSEYLDSIEKDIKTIENEVAFDNHGLKLVEKYKNGVENSIAKIIEDNTLNKLNDIIGFEYKKIKEKIIENYNLMERARTILIQEKEFSEEFINEQLSIIDAFFYHTINHLTKRNENFYNFKDVMKQRNFNVFSYGQKNIILFVLRLTFCRDLKDLKYNNGAGILVTDDLLSVNDADSSTGVTEKITEVVNEGALQYISFSRYNSYIPKEHVVFEMPGIQGGGIFER
;
A
#
# COMPACT_ATOMS: atom_id res chain seq x y z
N MET A 1 -14.69 -5.59 7.70
CA MET A 1 -14.02 -6.79 7.16
C MET A 1 -13.55 -6.49 5.76
N SER A 2 -12.25 -6.31 5.60
CA SER A 2 -11.61 -5.92 4.34
C SER A 2 -11.13 -7.10 3.54
N LYS A 3 -12.04 -8.01 3.22
CA LYS A 3 -11.68 -9.28 2.57
C LYS A 3 -12.10 -9.31 1.11
N ILE A 4 -11.15 -9.67 0.24
CA ILE A 4 -11.40 -10.13 -1.13
C ILE A 4 -11.24 -11.65 -1.18
N ILE A 5 -12.14 -12.32 -1.89
CA ILE A 5 -12.02 -13.76 -2.21
C ILE A 5 -12.11 -13.89 -3.73
N ILE A 6 -11.08 -14.45 -4.36
CA ILE A 6 -11.11 -14.79 -5.78
C ILE A 6 -11.83 -16.14 -5.91
N LYS A 7 -12.93 -16.19 -6.65
CA LYS A 7 -13.74 -17.40 -6.87
C LYS A 7 -13.38 -18.11 -8.16
N ARG A 8 -13.08 -17.33 -9.20
CA ARG A 8 -12.79 -17.87 -10.52
C ARG A 8 -11.83 -16.97 -11.26
N LEU A 9 -10.88 -17.58 -11.97
CA LEU A 9 -10.13 -16.96 -13.05
C LEU A 9 -10.57 -17.58 -14.36
N TYR A 10 -11.22 -16.78 -15.21
CA TYR A 10 -11.54 -17.14 -16.57
C TYR A 10 -10.49 -16.54 -17.51
N ILE A 11 -9.90 -17.38 -18.35
CA ILE A 11 -8.90 -16.97 -19.33
C ILE A 11 -9.49 -17.08 -20.73
N ASN A 12 -10.11 -18.23 -21.02
CA ASN A 12 -10.74 -18.53 -22.30
C ASN A 12 -11.73 -19.71 -22.14
N PRO A 13 -12.50 -20.06 -23.18
CA PRO A 13 -13.50 -21.14 -23.09
C PRO A 13 -12.93 -22.51 -22.70
N GLN A 14 -11.65 -22.77 -22.99
CA GLN A 14 -10.96 -24.02 -22.64
C GLN A 14 -10.28 -23.98 -21.26
N LEU A 15 -10.10 -22.80 -20.67
CA LEU A 15 -9.30 -22.61 -19.46
C LEU A 15 -10.00 -21.69 -18.47
N THR A 16 -10.56 -22.33 -17.45
CA THR A 16 -11.15 -21.69 -16.28
C THR A 16 -10.62 -22.37 -15.03
N ILE A 17 -10.18 -21.60 -14.05
CA ILE A 17 -9.73 -22.08 -12.75
C ILE A 17 -10.75 -21.64 -11.71
N ASN A 18 -11.33 -22.59 -10.98
CA ASN A 18 -12.22 -22.31 -9.86
C ASN A 18 -11.44 -22.46 -8.56
N PHE A 19 -11.54 -21.45 -7.69
CA PHE A 19 -10.82 -21.40 -6.43
C PHE A 19 -11.75 -21.72 -5.25
N ASN A 20 -11.21 -22.46 -4.28
CA ASN A 20 -11.74 -22.63 -2.95
C ASN A 20 -11.64 -21.32 -2.16
N GLU A 21 -12.53 -21.11 -1.18
CA GLU A 21 -12.41 -19.98 -0.25
C GLU A 21 -11.18 -20.06 0.66
N GLY A 22 -10.65 -21.27 0.84
CA GLY A 22 -9.50 -21.55 1.68
C GLY A 22 -8.18 -21.65 0.92
N GLN A 23 -7.60 -22.84 0.90
CA GLN A 23 -6.32 -23.11 0.26
C GLN A 23 -6.48 -23.52 -1.20
N ASN A 24 -5.58 -22.97 -2.02
CA ASN A 24 -5.55 -23.18 -3.46
C ASN A 24 -4.12 -23.32 -3.93
N TYR A 25 -3.83 -24.38 -4.67
CA TYR A 25 -2.53 -24.63 -5.27
C TYR A 25 -2.67 -24.82 -6.77
N ILE A 26 -1.85 -24.08 -7.51
CA ILE A 26 -1.65 -24.23 -8.94
C ILE A 26 -0.28 -24.88 -9.12
N ILE A 27 -0.26 -26.13 -9.55
CA ILE A 27 0.97 -26.94 -9.64
C ILE A 27 1.52 -26.89 -11.05
N GLY A 28 2.83 -26.74 -11.22
CA GLY A 28 3.44 -26.83 -12.54
C GLY A 28 4.95 -26.76 -12.53
N LEU A 29 5.59 -27.27 -13.60
CA LEU A 29 7.04 -27.22 -13.75
C LEU A 29 7.56 -25.79 -14.02
N ASN A 30 8.89 -25.62 -13.99
CA ASN A 30 9.52 -24.36 -14.40
C ASN A 30 9.26 -24.12 -15.89
N GLY A 31 8.90 -22.87 -16.23
CA GLY A 31 8.59 -22.50 -17.62
C GLY A 31 7.20 -22.94 -18.11
N SER A 32 6.32 -23.47 -17.25
CA SER A 32 4.96 -23.86 -17.66
C SER A 32 3.99 -22.67 -17.80
N GLY A 33 4.35 -21.47 -17.33
CA GLY A 33 3.49 -20.29 -17.33
C GLY A 33 2.85 -19.93 -15.99
N LYS A 34 3.29 -20.53 -14.86
CA LYS A 34 2.78 -20.19 -13.51
C LYS A 34 2.89 -18.70 -13.18
N THR A 35 4.10 -18.14 -13.30
CA THR A 35 4.35 -16.70 -13.12
C THR A 35 3.49 -15.84 -14.06
N THR A 36 3.16 -16.36 -15.24
CA THR A 36 2.28 -15.67 -16.18
C THR A 36 0.84 -15.58 -15.67
N LEU A 37 0.30 -16.67 -15.09
CA LEU A 37 -0.99 -16.66 -14.40
C LEU A 37 -0.98 -15.74 -13.16
N PHE A 38 0.06 -15.82 -12.34
CA PHE A 38 0.25 -14.94 -11.19
C PHE A 38 0.16 -13.47 -11.60
N ASN A 39 0.89 -13.09 -12.65
CA ASN A 39 0.87 -11.71 -13.14
C ASN A 39 -0.45 -11.35 -13.86
N LEU A 40 -1.16 -12.31 -14.47
CA LEU A 40 -2.48 -12.07 -15.06
C LEU A 40 -3.48 -11.66 -13.98
N ILE A 41 -3.46 -12.32 -12.81
CA ILE A 41 -4.31 -11.94 -11.67
C ILE A 41 -3.99 -10.50 -11.25
N GLN A 42 -2.71 -10.16 -11.07
CA GLN A 42 -2.30 -8.78 -10.75
C GLN A 42 -2.72 -7.77 -11.81
N TYR A 43 -2.64 -8.13 -13.09
CA TYR A 43 -3.04 -7.30 -14.22
C TYR A 43 -4.55 -7.01 -14.21
N LEU A 44 -5.37 -8.05 -14.02
CA LEU A 44 -6.83 -7.95 -13.92
C LEU A 44 -7.24 -7.08 -12.73
N LEU A 45 -6.56 -7.22 -11.60
CA LEU A 45 -6.80 -6.38 -10.41
C LEU A 45 -6.30 -4.94 -10.58
N GLY A 46 -5.53 -4.65 -11.63
CA GLY A 46 -5.02 -3.30 -11.91
C GLY A 46 -3.74 -2.92 -11.18
N LEU A 47 -3.10 -3.87 -10.50
CA LEU A 47 -1.84 -3.68 -9.76
C LEU A 47 -0.62 -3.60 -10.69
N LYS A 48 -0.77 -4.09 -11.92
CA LYS A 48 0.28 -4.08 -12.94
C LYS A 48 -0.17 -3.26 -14.15
N GLY A 49 0.59 -2.21 -14.47
CA GLY A 49 0.27 -1.28 -15.57
C GLY A 49 0.35 -1.93 -16.95
N ASN A 50 1.49 -2.53 -17.28
CA ASN A 50 1.73 -3.13 -18.61
C ASN A 50 2.05 -4.62 -18.52
N PHE A 51 1.43 -5.39 -19.42
CA PHE A 51 1.70 -6.82 -19.59
C PHE A 51 2.23 -7.12 -20.99
N THR A 52 3.23 -6.33 -21.39
CA THR A 52 3.82 -6.29 -22.73
C THR A 52 4.46 -7.61 -23.17
N ARG A 53 4.95 -8.43 -22.23
CA ARG A 53 5.60 -9.71 -22.54
C ARG A 53 4.65 -10.77 -23.11
N LEU A 54 3.33 -10.61 -22.95
CA LEU A 54 2.36 -11.57 -23.47
C LEU A 54 1.56 -11.09 -24.69
N ILE A 55 1.73 -9.83 -25.12
CA ILE A 55 1.00 -9.28 -26.26
C ILE A 55 1.23 -10.10 -27.53
N ASN A 56 2.40 -10.74 -27.66
CA ASN A 56 2.76 -11.56 -28.82
C ASN A 56 2.26 -13.02 -28.74
N TYR A 57 1.77 -13.47 -27.59
CA TYR A 57 1.35 -14.86 -27.37
C TYR A 57 -0.16 -15.00 -27.13
N TRP A 58 -0.85 -13.92 -26.75
CA TRP A 58 -2.26 -13.99 -26.37
C TRP A 58 -3.25 -13.85 -27.53
N SER A 59 -4.13 -14.84 -27.66
CA SER A 59 -5.28 -14.86 -28.57
C SER A 59 -6.63 -14.73 -27.85
N PHE A 60 -6.65 -14.33 -26.58
CA PHE A 60 -7.87 -14.32 -25.74
C PHE A 60 -8.43 -12.92 -25.56
N ASP A 61 -9.68 -12.73 -25.98
CA ASP A 61 -10.27 -11.39 -26.11
C ASP A 61 -10.68 -10.74 -24.77
N SER A 62 -10.94 -11.50 -23.69
CA SER A 62 -11.50 -10.94 -22.44
C SER A 62 -11.33 -11.84 -21.20
N PRO A 63 -10.12 -11.92 -20.59
CA PRO A 63 -9.96 -12.58 -19.29
C PRO A 63 -10.67 -11.79 -18.17
N TYR A 64 -11.14 -12.50 -17.14
CA TYR A 64 -11.76 -11.88 -15.97
C TYR A 64 -11.58 -12.69 -14.68
N LEU A 65 -11.70 -12.00 -13.56
CA LEU A 65 -11.84 -12.59 -12.23
C LEU A 65 -13.29 -12.47 -11.77
N GLU A 66 -13.83 -13.51 -11.16
CA GLU A 66 -15.01 -13.38 -10.31
C GLU A 66 -14.53 -13.31 -8.86
N CYS A 67 -14.85 -12.20 -8.19
CA CYS A 67 -14.43 -11.92 -6.82
C CYS A 67 -15.65 -11.74 -5.92
N LYS A 68 -15.49 -12.09 -4.65
CA LYS A 68 -16.45 -11.79 -3.59
C LYS A 68 -15.83 -10.81 -2.60
N PHE A 69 -16.53 -9.72 -2.33
CA PHE A 69 -16.19 -8.69 -1.35
C PHE A 69 -17.31 -8.62 -0.33
N LYS A 70 -17.13 -9.23 0.85
CA LYS A 70 -18.21 -9.47 1.83
C LYS A 70 -19.44 -10.13 1.19
N ASP A 71 -20.51 -9.37 1.01
CA ASP A 71 -21.81 -9.73 0.45
C ASP A 71 -21.92 -9.46 -1.05
N LYS A 72 -20.95 -8.75 -1.64
CA LYS A 72 -20.94 -8.39 -3.06
C LYS A 72 -20.18 -9.40 -3.91
N SER A 73 -20.74 -9.78 -5.04
CA SER A 73 -20.12 -10.53 -6.12
C SER A 73 -19.82 -9.60 -7.30
N VAL A 74 -18.54 -9.54 -7.68
CA VAL A 74 -18.04 -8.60 -8.67
C VAL A 74 -17.16 -9.33 -9.67
N ARG A 75 -17.48 -9.19 -10.95
CA ARG A 75 -16.61 -9.59 -12.05
C ARG A 75 -15.68 -8.43 -12.40
N ILE A 76 -14.38 -8.70 -12.39
CA ILE A 76 -13.33 -7.74 -12.73
C ILE A 76 -12.70 -8.18 -14.04
N SER A 77 -12.88 -7.40 -15.10
CA SER A 77 -12.31 -7.69 -16.42
C SER A 77 -11.40 -6.57 -16.89
N ARG A 78 -10.37 -6.95 -17.66
CA ARG A 78 -9.44 -6.00 -18.27
C ARG A 78 -8.98 -6.55 -19.60
N LYS A 79 -9.40 -5.91 -20.69
CA LYS A 79 -8.95 -6.26 -22.05
C LYS A 79 -7.46 -5.99 -22.18
N LEU A 80 -6.79 -6.73 -23.06
CA LEU A 80 -5.37 -6.57 -23.32
C LEU A 80 -5.13 -5.85 -24.64
N PRO A 81 -4.18 -4.89 -24.71
CA PRO A 81 -3.40 -4.26 -23.65
C PRO A 81 -4.07 -2.96 -23.14
N SER A 82 -5.28 -3.05 -22.56
CA SER A 82 -6.00 -1.88 -22.06
C SER A 82 -5.51 -1.47 -20.67
N ASN A 83 -5.64 -0.18 -20.37
CA ASN A 83 -5.53 0.34 -19.00
C ASN A 83 -6.88 0.48 -18.30
N MET A 84 -7.99 0.22 -19.00
CA MET A 84 -9.33 0.28 -18.44
C MET A 84 -9.73 -1.05 -17.82
N ILE A 85 -10.16 -1.01 -16.57
CA ILE A 85 -10.67 -2.13 -15.79
C ILE A 85 -12.16 -1.92 -15.62
N PHE A 86 -12.93 -2.98 -15.82
CA PHE A 86 -14.38 -2.99 -15.71
C PHE A 86 -14.79 -3.86 -14.53
N PHE A 87 -15.69 -3.32 -13.71
CA PHE A 87 -16.31 -4.00 -12.58
C PHE A 87 -17.80 -4.18 -12.91
N GLU A 88 -18.27 -5.42 -12.93
CA GLU A 88 -19.64 -5.82 -13.27
C GLU A 88 -20.23 -6.72 -12.16
N GLY A 89 -21.55 -6.89 -12.12
CA GLY A 89 -22.26 -7.68 -11.09
C GLY A 89 -23.00 -6.77 -10.12
N ASP A 90 -22.70 -6.87 -8.83
CA ASP A 90 -23.35 -6.01 -7.81
C ASP A 90 -22.91 -4.54 -7.89
N ILE A 91 -21.85 -4.24 -8.64
CA ILE A 91 -21.44 -2.88 -8.99
C ILE A 91 -21.19 -2.80 -10.49
N HIS A 92 -21.36 -1.59 -11.03
CA HIS A 92 -21.08 -1.27 -12.43
C HIS A 92 -20.21 -0.01 -12.50
N ARG A 93 -18.89 -0.19 -12.56
CA ARG A 93 -17.91 0.90 -12.57
C ARG A 93 -16.74 0.56 -13.47
N GLN A 94 -16.01 1.58 -13.89
CA GLN A 94 -14.76 1.43 -14.62
C GLN A 94 -13.72 2.40 -14.09
N ALA A 95 -12.46 1.99 -14.12
CA ALA A 95 -11.34 2.84 -13.71
C ALA A 95 -10.08 2.50 -14.49
N LYS A 96 -9.11 3.42 -14.49
CA LYS A 96 -7.79 3.15 -15.05
C LYS A 96 -6.96 2.35 -14.05
N ALA A 97 -6.08 1.47 -14.53
CA ALA A 97 -5.08 0.81 -13.69
C ALA A 97 -4.21 1.85 -12.97
N ASN A 98 -3.84 1.57 -11.71
CA ASN A 98 -3.05 2.46 -10.86
C ASN A 98 -3.60 3.90 -10.76
N SER A 99 -4.93 4.06 -10.67
CA SER A 99 -5.58 5.37 -10.55
C SER A 99 -6.25 5.57 -9.18
N ILE A 100 -6.49 6.83 -8.83
CA ILE A 100 -7.23 7.21 -7.61
C ILE A 100 -8.65 6.63 -7.66
N GLU A 101 -9.28 6.60 -8.83
CA GLU A 101 -10.62 6.04 -9.01
C GLU A 101 -10.63 4.53 -8.75
N LEU A 102 -9.61 3.80 -9.21
CA LEU A 102 -9.47 2.37 -8.92
C LEU A 102 -9.27 2.13 -7.42
N ASN A 103 -8.42 2.94 -6.80
CA ASN A 103 -8.18 2.89 -5.36
C ASN A 103 -9.47 3.15 -4.57
N GLN A 104 -10.30 4.11 -4.98
CA GLN A 104 -11.61 4.38 -4.36
C GLN A 104 -12.57 3.18 -4.50
N ILE A 105 -12.64 2.56 -5.68
CA ILE A 105 -13.49 1.36 -5.89
C ILE A 105 -13.11 0.25 -4.91
N TYR A 106 -11.82 -0.08 -4.80
CA TYR A 106 -11.38 -1.10 -3.84
C TYR A 106 -11.55 -0.65 -2.39
N THR A 107 -11.34 0.64 -2.08
CA THR A 107 -11.56 1.19 -0.74
C THR A 107 -13.01 0.98 -0.30
N GLU A 108 -13.97 1.20 -1.19
CA GLU A 108 -15.40 0.96 -0.94
C GLU A 108 -15.72 -0.53 -0.80
N LEU A 109 -15.25 -1.37 -1.75
CA LEU A 109 -15.53 -2.81 -1.77
C LEU A 109 -14.94 -3.54 -0.55
N MET A 110 -13.70 -3.21 -0.20
CA MET A 110 -12.99 -3.77 0.95
C MET A 110 -13.29 -2.99 2.23
N ASN A 111 -13.98 -1.84 2.17
CA ASN A 111 -14.25 -1.02 3.35
C ASN A 111 -12.97 -0.73 4.17
N ILE A 112 -11.92 -0.29 3.45
CA ILE A 112 -10.64 0.12 4.02
C ILE A 112 -10.84 1.45 4.75
N LYS A 113 -10.26 1.57 5.94
CA LYS A 113 -10.39 2.77 6.78
C LYS A 113 -9.06 3.15 7.38
N PHE A 114 -8.82 4.44 7.49
CA PHE A 114 -7.62 4.99 8.11
C PHE A 114 -8.03 5.94 9.23
N VAL A 115 -7.13 6.13 10.19
CA VAL A 115 -7.31 7.17 11.21
C VAL A 115 -7.25 8.57 10.59
N SER A 116 -6.39 8.75 9.58
CA SER A 116 -6.30 9.96 8.79
C SER A 116 -7.14 9.85 7.50
N PRO A 117 -7.69 10.95 6.98
CA PRO A 117 -8.53 10.90 5.77
C PRO A 117 -7.74 10.68 4.47
N PHE A 118 -6.40 10.67 4.51
CA PHE A 118 -5.53 10.61 3.33
C PHE A 118 -5.36 9.18 2.83
N ASN A 119 -5.86 8.87 1.62
CA ASN A 119 -5.89 7.48 1.12
C ASN A 119 -5.59 7.31 -0.38
N GLU A 120 -4.93 8.27 -1.06
CA GLU A 120 -4.89 8.36 -2.52
C GLU A 120 -4.62 7.03 -3.27
N LEU A 121 -3.64 6.23 -2.82
CA LEU A 121 -3.34 4.90 -3.40
C LEU A 121 -3.20 3.78 -2.35
N ALA A 122 -3.51 4.06 -1.09
CA ALA A 122 -3.20 3.16 0.02
C ALA A 122 -3.85 1.77 -0.10
N THR A 123 -5.07 1.68 -0.64
CA THR A 123 -5.77 0.40 -0.82
C THR A 123 -5.13 -0.45 -1.92
N LEU A 124 -4.61 0.17 -2.98
CA LEU A 124 -3.87 -0.55 -4.01
C LEU A 124 -2.54 -1.08 -3.47
N ASP A 125 -1.85 -0.35 -2.61
CA ASP A 125 -0.63 -0.82 -1.95
C ASP A 125 -0.92 -2.01 -1.02
N ILE A 126 -2.00 -1.93 -0.24
CA ILE A 126 -2.48 -3.02 0.62
C ILE A 126 -2.81 -4.27 -0.21
N LEU A 127 -3.55 -4.13 -1.31
CA LEU A 127 -3.90 -5.27 -2.16
C LEU A 127 -2.67 -5.80 -2.91
N GLY A 128 -1.77 -4.92 -3.35
CA GLY A 128 -0.47 -5.27 -3.90
C GLY A 128 0.39 -6.05 -2.92
N HIS A 129 0.29 -5.73 -1.63
CA HIS A 129 0.98 -6.44 -0.56
C HIS A 129 0.59 -7.93 -0.46
N SER A 130 -0.60 -8.30 -0.92
CA SER A 130 -1.03 -9.70 -0.94
C SER A 130 -0.32 -10.56 -1.98
N PHE A 131 0.39 -9.95 -2.93
CA PHE A 131 1.14 -10.68 -3.95
C PHE A 131 2.61 -10.75 -3.54
N TYR A 132 3.11 -11.97 -3.38
CA TYR A 132 4.48 -12.20 -2.92
C TYR A 132 5.22 -13.15 -3.86
N ALA A 133 6.20 -12.59 -4.58
CA ALA A 133 7.10 -13.34 -5.45
C ALA A 133 8.53 -13.40 -4.87
N GLU A 134 9.30 -14.41 -5.25
CA GLU A 134 10.68 -14.62 -4.79
C GLU A 134 11.59 -13.39 -5.00
N LEU A 135 11.36 -12.61 -6.07
CA LEU A 135 12.12 -11.39 -6.39
C LEU A 135 11.83 -10.22 -5.43
N ASP A 136 10.72 -10.24 -4.68
CA ASP A 136 10.31 -9.16 -3.78
C ASP A 136 11.20 -9.05 -2.53
N ILE A 137 12.10 -10.01 -2.30
CA ILE A 137 13.09 -9.98 -1.22
C ILE A 137 13.98 -8.73 -1.33
N LYS A 138 14.20 -8.19 -2.53
CA LYS A 138 15.08 -7.03 -2.78
C LYS A 138 14.41 -5.65 -2.74
N GLY A 139 13.10 -5.57 -2.47
CA GLY A 139 12.35 -4.31 -2.46
C GLY A 139 12.76 -3.34 -1.34
N ASN A 140 12.53 -2.04 -1.56
CA ASN A 140 12.82 -0.94 -0.63
C ASN A 140 12.16 -1.18 0.74
N SER A 141 12.96 -1.19 1.82
CA SER A 141 12.45 -1.46 3.17
C SER A 141 11.52 -0.36 3.69
N LYS A 142 11.72 0.89 3.26
CA LYS A 142 10.85 2.01 3.65
C LYS A 142 9.44 1.84 3.08
N GLU A 143 9.33 1.62 1.77
CA GLU A 143 8.03 1.40 1.10
C GLU A 143 7.25 0.21 1.69
N LYS A 144 7.97 -0.87 2.04
CA LYS A 144 7.36 -2.01 2.74
C LYS A 144 6.84 -1.61 4.13
N GLN A 145 7.60 -0.81 4.87
CA GLN A 145 7.19 -0.32 6.18
C GLN A 145 5.94 0.57 6.09
N ASP A 146 5.91 1.49 5.13
CA ASP A 146 4.74 2.36 4.89
C ASP A 146 3.50 1.53 4.54
N THR A 147 3.67 0.46 3.77
CA THR A 147 2.58 -0.50 3.49
C THR A 147 2.08 -1.20 4.75
N TYR A 148 2.97 -1.61 5.66
CA TYR A 148 2.55 -2.20 6.94
C TYR A 148 1.75 -1.21 7.79
N HIS A 149 2.17 0.06 7.83
CA HIS A 149 1.42 1.11 8.51
C HIS A 149 0.02 1.27 7.91
N LYS A 150 -0.09 1.26 6.57
CA LYS A 150 -1.37 1.33 5.85
C LYS A 150 -2.29 0.16 6.23
N ILE A 151 -1.75 -1.06 6.33
CA ILE A 151 -2.50 -2.26 6.73
C ILE A 151 -3.04 -2.17 8.16
N VAL A 152 -2.31 -1.52 9.07
CA VAL A 152 -2.78 -1.31 10.46
C VAL A 152 -3.59 -0.02 10.65
N GLY A 153 -3.91 0.70 9.56
CA GLY A 153 -4.84 1.83 9.58
C GLY A 153 -4.21 3.22 9.61
N TYR A 154 -2.91 3.34 9.38
CA TYR A 154 -2.22 4.63 9.29
C TYR A 154 -1.55 4.85 7.93
N ASN A 155 -1.94 5.90 7.20
CA ASN A 155 -1.24 6.27 5.97
C ASN A 155 -0.17 7.33 6.27
N SER A 156 1.11 6.92 6.25
CA SER A 156 2.25 7.80 6.52
C SER A 156 2.39 8.98 5.54
N GLU A 157 1.86 8.86 4.32
CA GLU A 157 1.84 9.94 3.32
C GLU A 157 1.05 11.17 3.80
N TYR A 158 0.15 11.01 4.78
CA TYR A 158 -0.55 12.13 5.39
C TYR A 158 0.41 13.12 6.06
N LEU A 159 1.41 12.61 6.81
CA LEU A 159 2.43 13.45 7.44
C LEU A 159 3.29 14.15 6.39
N ASP A 160 3.69 13.42 5.34
CA ASP A 160 4.48 13.98 4.25
C ASP A 160 3.72 15.14 3.56
N SER A 161 2.39 15.02 3.41
CA SER A 161 1.53 16.09 2.90
C SER A 161 1.53 17.31 3.82
N ILE A 162 1.32 17.11 5.13
CA ILE A 162 1.34 18.21 6.11
C ILE A 162 2.71 18.92 6.11
N GLU A 163 3.81 18.16 6.08
CA GLU A 163 5.16 18.72 6.04
C GLU A 163 5.38 19.60 4.80
N LYS A 164 4.89 19.15 3.65
CA LYS A 164 4.98 19.89 2.39
C LYS A 164 4.15 21.19 2.43
N ASP A 165 2.96 21.15 3.00
CA ASP A 165 2.10 22.32 3.16
C ASP A 165 2.72 23.35 4.11
N ILE A 166 3.25 22.89 5.26
CA ILE A 166 3.98 23.76 6.20
C ILE A 166 5.19 24.40 5.53
N LYS A 167 5.97 23.63 4.77
CA LYS A 167 7.12 24.17 4.04
C LYS A 167 6.71 25.25 3.02
N THR A 168 5.52 25.12 2.43
CA THR A 168 4.96 26.13 1.54
C THR A 168 4.64 27.42 2.31
N ILE A 169 3.98 27.30 3.47
CA ILE A 169 3.69 28.44 4.36
C ILE A 169 4.99 29.11 4.84
N GLU A 170 6.02 28.35 5.20
CA GLU A 170 7.32 28.88 5.61
C GLU A 170 7.97 29.74 4.52
N ASN A 171 7.90 29.29 3.27
CA ASN A 171 8.42 30.05 2.14
C ASN A 171 7.62 31.34 1.90
N GLU A 172 6.29 31.30 2.06
CA GLU A 172 5.42 32.49 1.97
C GLU A 172 5.75 33.51 3.06
N VAL A 173 5.89 33.07 4.32
CA VAL A 173 6.28 33.93 5.44
C VAL A 173 7.67 34.55 5.23
N ALA A 174 8.62 33.79 4.68
CA ALA A 174 9.94 34.30 4.35
C ALA A 174 9.88 35.39 3.25
N PHE A 175 9.05 35.19 2.23
CA PHE A 175 8.81 36.16 1.16
C PHE A 175 8.15 37.43 1.69
N ASP A 176 7.11 37.29 2.50
CA ASP A 176 6.39 38.37 3.16
C ASP A 176 7.32 39.23 4.02
N ASN A 177 8.20 38.60 4.80
CA ASN A 177 9.21 39.31 5.60
C ASN A 177 10.19 40.11 4.74
N HIS A 178 10.57 39.60 3.57
CA HIS A 178 11.36 40.37 2.61
C HIS A 178 10.58 41.56 2.05
N GLY A 179 9.29 41.36 1.72
CA GLY A 179 8.37 42.41 1.32
C GLY A 179 8.26 43.53 2.36
N LEU A 180 8.10 43.18 3.65
CA LEU A 180 8.01 44.14 4.75
C LEU A 180 9.24 45.05 4.82
N LYS A 181 10.45 44.49 4.66
CA LYS A 181 11.70 45.26 4.63
C LYS A 181 11.74 46.26 3.47
N LEU A 182 11.16 45.93 2.32
CA LEU A 182 11.05 46.85 1.19
C LEU A 182 10.05 47.97 1.46
N VAL A 183 8.88 47.64 2.04
CA VAL A 183 7.88 48.64 2.42
C VAL A 183 8.44 49.58 3.50
N GLU A 184 9.18 49.05 4.47
CA GLU A 184 9.85 49.85 5.51
C GLU A 184 10.90 50.79 4.91
N LYS A 185 11.72 50.32 3.96
CA LYS A 185 12.65 51.18 3.21
C LYS A 185 11.93 52.26 2.41
N TYR A 186 10.84 51.92 1.74
CA TYR A 186 10.02 52.86 0.98
C TYR A 186 9.42 53.92 1.90
N LYS A 187 8.78 53.50 3.00
CA LYS A 187 8.22 54.39 4.04
C LYS A 187 9.28 55.37 4.52
N ASN A 188 10.44 54.88 4.97
CA ASN A 188 11.53 55.72 5.45
C ASN A 188 12.05 56.68 4.36
N GLY A 189 12.14 56.20 3.11
CA GLY A 189 12.54 57.04 1.97
C GLY A 189 11.56 58.17 1.70
N VAL A 190 10.26 57.87 1.71
CA VAL A 190 9.19 58.83 1.47
C VAL A 190 9.08 59.83 2.62
N GLU A 191 9.09 59.39 3.87
CA GLU A 191 9.08 60.26 5.06
C GLU A 191 10.26 61.24 5.03
N ASN A 192 11.46 60.77 4.70
CA ASN A 192 12.67 61.60 4.59
C ASN A 192 12.62 62.60 3.42
N SER A 193 11.96 62.26 2.32
CA SER A 193 11.82 63.13 1.16
C SER A 193 10.72 64.18 1.33
N ILE A 194 9.58 63.80 1.91
CA ILE A 194 8.45 64.71 2.15
C ILE A 194 8.80 65.74 3.24
N ALA A 195 9.54 65.34 4.28
CA ALA A 195 10.02 66.24 5.35
C ALA A 195 10.87 67.42 4.85
N LYS A 196 11.39 67.36 3.61
CA LYS A 196 12.22 68.41 3.00
C LYS A 196 11.43 69.42 2.17
N ILE A 197 10.13 69.20 1.91
CA ILE A 197 9.40 69.88 0.81
C ILE A 197 8.07 70.54 1.25
N ILE A 198 7.40 70.10 2.33
CA ILE A 198 5.98 70.44 2.58
C ILE A 198 5.74 71.05 3.98
N GLU A 199 4.78 71.98 4.10
CA GLU A 199 4.28 72.55 5.37
C GLU A 199 3.61 71.50 6.29
N ASP A 200 3.80 71.67 7.61
CA ASP A 200 3.50 70.72 8.70
C ASP A 200 2.15 69.95 8.59
N ASN A 201 1.05 70.63 8.24
CA ASN A 201 -0.28 70.02 8.28
C ASN A 201 -0.54 68.99 7.17
N THR A 202 0.12 69.12 6.03
CA THR A 202 -0.03 68.18 4.90
C THR A 202 0.94 67.00 5.05
N LEU A 203 2.09 67.24 5.70
CA LEU A 203 3.07 66.23 6.10
C LEU A 203 2.44 65.16 7.00
N ASN A 204 1.69 65.60 8.02
CA ASN A 204 1.04 64.71 8.99
C ASN A 204 0.03 63.76 8.34
N LYS A 205 -0.83 64.26 7.43
CA LYS A 205 -1.81 63.42 6.73
C LYS A 205 -1.18 62.34 5.84
N LEU A 206 -0.07 62.66 5.17
CA LEU A 206 0.64 61.69 4.31
C LEU A 206 1.34 60.62 5.14
N ASN A 207 1.98 61.01 6.24
CA ASN A 207 2.60 60.07 7.17
C ASN A 207 1.56 59.14 7.82
N ASP A 208 0.36 59.64 8.13
CA ASP A 208 -0.74 58.83 8.65
C ASP A 208 -1.20 57.76 7.66
N ILE A 209 -1.34 58.10 6.37
CA ILE A 209 -1.74 57.15 5.31
C ILE A 209 -0.68 56.06 5.14
N ILE A 210 0.59 56.44 5.04
CA ILE A 210 1.71 55.49 4.87
C ILE A 210 1.84 54.61 6.12
N GLY A 211 1.69 55.19 7.32
CA GLY A 211 1.70 54.46 8.59
C GLY A 211 0.56 53.44 8.68
N PHE A 212 -0.65 53.81 8.26
CA PHE A 212 -1.81 52.93 8.26
C PHE A 212 -1.65 51.73 7.32
N GLU A 213 -1.22 51.96 6.07
CA GLU A 213 -0.99 50.86 5.12
C GLU A 213 0.19 49.97 5.54
N TYR A 214 1.27 50.54 6.08
CA TYR A 214 2.36 49.77 6.67
C TYR A 214 1.88 48.89 7.82
N LYS A 215 1.01 49.42 8.70
CA LYS A 215 0.44 48.66 9.82
C LYS A 215 -0.39 47.47 9.33
N LYS A 216 -1.27 47.67 8.34
CA LYS A 216 -2.04 46.58 7.72
C LYS A 216 -1.15 45.46 7.17
N ILE A 217 -0.10 45.84 6.44
CA ILE A 217 0.84 44.86 5.88
C ILE A 217 1.52 44.08 7.01
N LYS A 218 2.00 44.78 8.04
CA LYS A 218 2.63 44.16 9.20
C LYS A 218 1.68 43.20 9.95
N GLU A 219 0.42 43.58 10.14
CA GLU A 219 -0.60 42.75 10.79
C GLU A 219 -0.82 41.44 10.01
N LYS A 220 -0.98 41.51 8.68
CA LYS A 220 -1.13 40.32 7.83
C LYS A 220 0.06 39.37 7.93
N ILE A 221 1.28 39.89 7.99
CA ILE A 221 2.50 39.07 8.10
C ILE A 221 2.57 38.37 9.46
N ILE A 222 2.15 39.05 10.54
CA ILE A 222 2.05 38.46 11.88
C ILE A 222 1.01 37.33 11.89
N GLU A 223 -0.13 37.50 11.22
CA GLU A 223 -1.13 36.43 11.08
C GLU A 223 -0.57 35.21 10.35
N ASN A 224 0.13 35.42 9.23
CA ASN A 224 0.78 34.33 8.47
C ASN A 224 1.85 33.61 9.31
N TYR A 225 2.66 34.35 10.07
CA TYR A 225 3.63 33.77 11.00
C TYR A 225 2.97 32.94 12.10
N ASN A 226 1.88 33.44 12.69
CA ASN A 226 1.12 32.71 13.71
C ASN A 226 0.49 31.42 13.15
N LEU A 227 0.00 31.46 11.90
CA LEU A 227 -0.50 30.27 11.22
C LEU A 227 0.61 29.22 11.05
N MET A 228 1.79 29.64 10.59
CA MET A 228 2.97 28.77 10.45
C MET A 228 3.34 28.08 11.76
N GLU A 229 3.44 28.82 12.86
CA GLU A 229 3.79 28.26 14.19
C GLU A 229 2.72 27.29 14.72
N ARG A 230 1.44 27.59 14.49
CA ARG A 230 0.35 26.66 14.82
C ARG A 230 0.44 25.39 13.98
N ALA A 231 0.72 25.50 12.69
CA ALA A 231 0.86 24.36 11.80
C ALA A 231 2.04 23.46 12.21
N ARG A 232 3.19 24.05 12.59
CA ARG A 232 4.33 23.31 13.16
C ARG A 232 3.97 22.55 14.43
N THR A 233 3.20 23.19 15.31
CA THR A 233 2.74 22.57 16.55
C THR A 233 1.85 21.36 16.26
N ILE A 234 0.91 21.49 15.32
CA ILE A 234 0.04 20.40 14.88
C ILE A 234 0.87 19.25 14.28
N LEU A 235 1.88 19.54 13.47
CA LEU A 235 2.76 18.51 12.92
C LEU A 235 3.48 17.69 14.00
N ILE A 236 3.98 18.35 15.05
CA ILE A 236 4.64 17.66 16.17
C ILE A 236 3.64 16.73 16.88
N GLN A 237 2.44 17.25 17.20
CA GLN A 237 1.38 16.46 17.83
C GLN A 237 0.96 15.27 16.98
N GLU A 238 0.81 15.47 15.67
CA GLU A 238 0.43 14.40 14.73
C GLU A 238 1.54 13.34 14.62
N LYS A 239 2.82 13.74 14.65
CA LYS A 239 3.94 12.79 14.67
C LYS A 239 3.91 11.91 15.91
N GLU A 240 3.78 12.51 17.09
CA GLU A 240 3.69 11.80 18.37
C GLU A 240 2.49 10.84 18.38
N PHE A 241 1.32 11.33 17.98
CA PHE A 241 0.10 10.53 17.84
C PHE A 241 0.29 9.36 16.88
N SER A 242 0.88 9.59 15.72
CA SER A 242 1.07 8.56 14.70
C SER A 242 2.00 7.44 15.19
N GLU A 243 3.07 7.77 15.89
CA GLU A 243 4.01 6.79 16.42
C GLU A 243 3.36 5.95 17.52
N GLU A 244 2.63 6.58 18.45
CA GLU A 244 1.87 5.88 19.48
C GLU A 244 0.82 4.96 18.88
N PHE A 245 0.00 5.47 17.96
CA PHE A 245 -1.05 4.71 17.29
C PHE A 245 -0.49 3.49 16.53
N ILE A 246 0.55 3.68 15.72
CA ILE A 246 1.18 2.58 14.97
C ILE A 246 1.74 1.54 15.95
N ASN A 247 2.43 1.97 17.00
CA ASN A 247 3.00 1.05 17.98
C ASN A 247 1.93 0.24 18.73
N GLU A 248 0.80 0.87 19.09
CA GLU A 248 -0.36 0.21 19.68
C GLU A 248 -0.96 -0.83 18.72
N GLN A 249 -1.16 -0.49 17.44
CA GLN A 249 -1.73 -1.46 16.49
C GLN A 249 -0.74 -2.61 16.18
N LEU A 250 0.56 -2.33 16.12
CA LEU A 250 1.58 -3.36 15.87
C LEU A 250 1.72 -4.35 17.03
N SER A 251 1.54 -3.92 18.28
CA SER A 251 1.61 -4.81 19.45
C SER A 251 0.43 -5.78 19.53
N ILE A 252 -0.69 -5.49 18.85
CA ILE A 252 -1.83 -6.42 18.76
C ILE A 252 -1.49 -7.60 17.83
N ILE A 253 -0.68 -7.38 16.80
CA ILE A 253 -0.39 -8.39 15.76
C ILE A 253 0.93 -9.13 15.94
N ASP A 254 1.86 -8.59 16.74
CA ASP A 254 3.20 -9.17 16.91
C ASP A 254 3.16 -10.55 17.58
N ALA A 255 2.19 -10.81 18.47
CA ALA A 255 2.00 -12.12 19.10
C ALA A 255 1.79 -13.23 18.08
N PHE A 256 0.98 -12.99 17.04
CA PHE A 256 0.80 -13.95 15.96
C PHE A 256 2.08 -14.16 15.15
N PHE A 257 2.82 -13.08 14.88
CA PHE A 257 4.11 -13.17 14.19
C PHE A 257 5.09 -14.04 15.00
N TYR A 258 5.26 -13.78 16.29
CA TYR A 258 6.16 -14.54 17.16
C TYR A 258 5.76 -16.01 17.26
N HIS A 259 4.50 -16.29 17.57
CA HIS A 259 3.99 -17.65 17.61
C HIS A 259 4.30 -18.41 16.31
N THR A 260 4.02 -17.77 15.17
CA THR A 260 4.21 -18.38 13.86
C THR A 260 5.68 -18.59 13.51
N ILE A 261 6.55 -17.59 13.72
CA ILE A 261 7.95 -17.72 13.34
C ILE A 261 8.68 -18.74 14.21
N ASN A 262 8.32 -18.84 15.50
CA ASN A 262 8.92 -19.83 16.40
C ASN A 262 8.48 -21.24 16.05
N HIS A 263 7.20 -21.43 15.69
CA HIS A 263 6.70 -22.70 15.18
C HIS A 263 7.50 -23.16 13.95
N LEU A 264 7.69 -22.29 12.96
CA LEU A 264 8.34 -22.64 11.70
C LEU A 264 9.87 -22.78 11.81
N THR A 265 10.52 -21.99 12.67
CA THR A 265 11.99 -21.97 12.78
C THR A 265 12.53 -22.81 13.94
N LYS A 266 11.66 -23.30 14.83
CA LYS A 266 12.01 -24.03 16.07
C LYS A 266 13.00 -23.23 16.94
N ARG A 267 12.86 -21.90 16.97
CA ARG A 267 13.68 -20.97 17.77
C ARG A 267 12.88 -20.36 18.92
N ASN A 268 13.59 -19.81 19.90
CA ASN A 268 13.00 -19.12 21.05
C ASN A 268 12.40 -17.76 20.67
N GLU A 269 11.36 -17.34 21.41
CA GLU A 269 10.58 -16.10 21.22
C GLU A 269 11.41 -14.82 21.10
N ASN A 270 12.59 -14.76 21.73
CA ASN A 270 13.43 -13.57 21.75
C ASN A 270 14.46 -13.49 20.62
N PHE A 271 14.51 -14.48 19.72
CA PHE A 271 15.50 -14.47 18.65
C PHE A 271 15.18 -13.44 17.56
N TYR A 272 13.89 -13.18 17.32
CA TYR A 272 13.42 -12.22 16.33
C TYR A 272 12.86 -10.99 17.06
N ASN A 273 13.19 -9.79 16.61
CA ASN A 273 12.50 -8.57 17.02
C ASN A 273 11.58 -8.12 15.89
N PHE A 274 10.26 -8.04 16.14
CA PHE A 274 9.27 -7.75 15.11
C PHE A 274 9.52 -6.42 14.39
N LYS A 275 9.83 -5.35 15.13
CA LYS A 275 10.12 -4.02 14.56
C LYS A 275 11.39 -4.03 13.70
N ASP A 276 12.44 -4.72 14.13
CA ASP A 276 13.67 -4.86 13.34
C ASP A 276 13.44 -5.70 12.08
N VAL A 277 12.61 -6.75 12.19
CA VAL A 277 12.25 -7.62 11.07
C VAL A 277 11.42 -6.86 10.02
N MET A 278 10.45 -6.04 10.43
CA MET A 278 9.70 -5.15 9.52
C MET A 278 10.63 -4.20 8.75
N LYS A 279 11.65 -3.66 9.43
CA LYS A 279 12.67 -2.78 8.84
C LYS A 279 13.76 -3.55 8.10
N GLN A 280 13.70 -4.88 8.08
CA GLN A 280 14.72 -5.79 7.55
C GLN A 280 16.14 -5.49 8.06
N ARG A 281 16.24 -5.00 9.30
CA ARG A 281 17.52 -4.76 9.96
C ARG A 281 18.20 -6.09 10.23
N ASN A 282 19.52 -6.12 10.05
CA ASN A 282 20.36 -7.29 10.29
C ASN A 282 20.02 -8.53 9.45
N PHE A 283 19.27 -8.39 8.33
CA PHE A 283 18.94 -9.53 7.47
C PHE A 283 20.18 -10.24 6.91
N ASN A 284 21.32 -9.57 6.83
CA ASN A 284 22.57 -10.14 6.33
C ASN A 284 23.04 -11.39 7.10
N VAL A 285 22.61 -11.58 8.35
CA VAL A 285 22.96 -12.75 9.16
C VAL A 285 22.15 -14.01 8.82
N PHE A 286 21.06 -13.88 8.05
CA PHE A 286 20.15 -14.98 7.72
C PHE A 286 20.48 -15.61 6.37
N SER A 287 20.35 -16.94 6.30
CA SER A 287 20.39 -17.66 5.03
C SER A 287 19.21 -17.25 4.13
N TYR A 288 19.31 -17.57 2.84
CA TYR A 288 18.23 -17.25 1.90
C TYR A 288 16.89 -17.90 2.30
N GLY A 289 16.90 -19.19 2.65
CA GLY A 289 15.70 -19.90 3.12
C GLY A 289 15.13 -19.32 4.42
N GLN A 290 15.98 -18.89 5.36
CA GLN A 290 15.54 -18.21 6.59
C GLN A 290 14.88 -16.87 6.29
N LYS A 291 15.49 -16.03 5.44
CA LYS A 291 14.89 -14.76 5.01
C LYS A 291 13.53 -14.99 4.39
N ASN A 292 13.40 -16.01 3.55
CA ASN A 292 12.16 -16.33 2.88
C ASN A 292 11.05 -16.69 3.88
N ILE A 293 11.34 -17.56 4.87
CA ILE A 293 10.39 -17.89 5.94
C ILE A 293 10.02 -16.63 6.74
N ILE A 294 10.99 -15.83 7.17
CA ILE A 294 10.73 -14.62 7.97
C ILE A 294 9.81 -13.65 7.21
N LEU A 295 10.10 -13.40 5.93
CA LEU A 295 9.30 -12.53 5.07
C LEU A 295 7.93 -13.12 4.76
N PHE A 296 7.84 -14.44 4.58
CA PHE A 296 6.56 -15.14 4.45
C PHE A 296 5.70 -14.95 5.70
N VAL A 297 6.26 -15.16 6.88
CA VAL A 297 5.52 -14.98 8.14
C VAL A 297 5.07 -13.54 8.30
N LEU A 298 5.91 -12.55 7.96
CA LEU A 298 5.49 -11.15 7.90
C LEU A 298 4.29 -10.95 6.96
N ARG A 299 4.37 -11.44 5.71
CA ARG A 299 3.27 -11.35 4.73
C ARG A 299 2.01 -12.00 5.26
N LEU A 300 2.12 -13.20 5.82
CA LEU A 300 1.01 -13.93 6.42
C LEU A 300 0.40 -13.12 7.57
N THR A 301 1.21 -12.55 8.46
CA THR A 301 0.72 -11.70 9.56
C THR A 301 -0.14 -10.55 9.04
N PHE A 302 0.35 -9.80 8.05
CA PHE A 302 -0.31 -8.58 7.54
C PHE A 302 -1.43 -8.83 6.51
N CYS A 303 -1.43 -9.97 5.81
CA CYS A 303 -2.47 -10.26 4.81
C CYS A 303 -3.77 -10.83 5.41
N ARG A 304 -3.74 -11.28 6.67
CA ARG A 304 -4.92 -11.83 7.36
C ARG A 304 -6.00 -10.78 7.56
N ASP A 305 -7.22 -11.26 7.75
CA ASP A 305 -8.31 -10.49 8.34
C ASP A 305 -8.02 -10.26 9.84
N LEU A 306 -7.50 -9.09 10.17
CA LEU A 306 -7.03 -8.71 11.52
C LEU A 306 -8.17 -8.20 12.38
N LYS A 307 -9.10 -9.07 12.77
CA LYS A 307 -10.35 -8.71 13.49
C LYS A 307 -10.14 -7.93 14.79
N ASP A 308 -8.99 -8.10 15.43
CA ASP A 308 -8.66 -7.45 16.70
C ASP A 308 -8.17 -6.00 16.54
N LEU A 309 -7.88 -5.56 15.32
CA LEU A 309 -7.47 -4.18 15.04
C LEU A 309 -8.66 -3.23 14.94
N LYS A 310 -8.45 -2.00 15.42
CA LYS A 310 -9.43 -0.90 15.29
C LYS A 310 -9.74 -0.61 13.83
N TYR A 311 -8.70 -0.59 13.00
CA TYR A 311 -8.80 -0.49 11.54
C TYR A 311 -8.15 -1.73 10.91
N ASN A 312 -8.97 -2.74 10.68
CA ASN A 312 -8.55 -3.93 9.96
C ASN A 312 -8.59 -3.66 8.45
N ASN A 313 -7.41 -3.44 7.86
CA ASN A 313 -7.24 -3.25 6.43
C ASN A 313 -6.53 -4.43 5.73
N GLY A 314 -6.25 -5.53 6.43
CA GLY A 314 -5.67 -6.71 5.80
C GLY A 314 -6.61 -7.26 4.72
N ALA A 315 -6.08 -7.53 3.52
CA ALA A 315 -6.90 -7.88 2.36
C ALA A 315 -7.58 -9.26 2.46
N GLY A 316 -7.18 -10.08 3.43
CA GLY A 316 -7.68 -11.43 3.65
C GLY A 316 -7.32 -12.41 2.53
N ILE A 317 -6.32 -12.08 1.71
CA ILE A 317 -5.78 -12.92 0.64
C ILE A 317 -4.25 -12.87 0.63
N LEU A 318 -3.61 -14.00 0.35
CA LEU A 318 -2.16 -14.10 0.10
C LEU A 318 -1.93 -14.98 -1.13
N VAL A 319 -1.25 -14.43 -2.14
CA VAL A 319 -0.93 -15.08 -3.41
C VAL A 319 0.58 -15.18 -3.54
N THR A 320 1.13 -16.39 -3.69
CA THR A 320 2.58 -16.65 -3.72
C THR A 320 3.06 -17.27 -5.03
N ASP A 321 4.21 -16.82 -5.55
CA ASP A 321 4.87 -17.42 -6.73
C ASP A 321 6.13 -18.22 -6.34
N ASP A 322 6.01 -19.55 -6.39
CA ASP A 322 7.03 -20.60 -6.16
C ASP A 322 7.92 -20.43 -4.93
N LEU A 323 7.34 -19.88 -3.86
CA LEU A 323 8.07 -19.41 -2.69
C LEU A 323 8.84 -20.52 -1.96
N LEU A 324 8.23 -21.68 -1.77
CA LEU A 324 8.77 -22.76 -0.94
C LEU A 324 9.77 -23.64 -1.66
N SER A 325 10.06 -23.36 -2.93
CA SER A 325 10.99 -24.15 -3.75
C SER A 325 12.43 -24.20 -3.19
N VAL A 326 12.78 -23.23 -2.33
CA VAL A 326 14.10 -23.08 -1.70
C VAL A 326 14.15 -23.57 -0.25
N ASN A 327 13.04 -24.05 0.29
CA ASN A 327 12.92 -24.52 1.67
C ASN A 327 13.02 -26.04 1.75
N ASP A 328 13.48 -26.55 2.90
CA ASP A 328 13.46 -27.98 3.19
C ASP A 328 12.02 -28.50 3.41
N ALA A 329 11.87 -29.82 3.39
CA ALA A 329 10.56 -30.47 3.49
C ALA A 329 9.85 -30.20 4.82
N ASP A 330 10.59 -30.14 5.94
CA ASP A 330 10.02 -29.87 7.26
C ASP A 330 9.47 -28.45 7.31
N SER A 331 10.27 -27.46 6.86
CA SER A 331 9.83 -26.06 6.75
C SER A 331 8.60 -25.92 5.85
N SER A 332 8.57 -26.61 4.71
CA SER A 332 7.45 -26.55 3.75
C SER A 332 6.17 -27.15 4.33
N THR A 333 6.30 -28.24 5.09
CA THR A 333 5.19 -28.90 5.79
C THR A 333 4.64 -27.98 6.88
N GLY A 334 5.50 -27.43 7.74
CA GLY A 334 5.08 -26.50 8.80
C GLY A 334 4.41 -25.24 8.26
N VAL A 335 4.89 -24.71 7.12
CA VAL A 335 4.22 -23.59 6.44
C VAL A 335 2.81 -23.98 6.00
N THR A 336 2.65 -25.15 5.38
CA THR A 336 1.35 -25.65 4.90
C THR A 336 0.37 -25.88 6.06
N GLU A 337 0.84 -26.46 7.17
CA GLU A 337 0.04 -26.62 8.40
C GLU A 337 -0.41 -25.26 8.95
N LYS A 338 0.49 -24.28 9.01
CA LYS A 338 0.15 -22.95 9.53
C LYS A 338 -0.83 -22.21 8.61
N ILE A 339 -0.68 -22.33 7.30
CA ILE A 339 -1.66 -21.80 6.34
C ILE A 339 -3.02 -22.45 6.59
N THR A 340 -3.06 -23.77 6.79
CA THR A 340 -4.29 -24.52 7.07
C THR A 340 -5.00 -23.99 8.31
N GLU A 341 -4.27 -23.77 9.40
CA GLU A 341 -4.80 -23.18 10.63
C GLU A 341 -5.45 -21.81 10.36
N VAL A 342 -4.72 -20.89 9.74
CA VAL A 342 -5.17 -19.51 9.46
C VAL A 342 -6.37 -19.47 8.51
N VAL A 343 -6.39 -20.37 7.52
CA VAL A 343 -7.50 -20.49 6.57
C VAL A 343 -8.76 -21.05 7.25
N ASN A 344 -8.63 -22.04 8.13
CA ASN A 344 -9.75 -22.64 8.86
C ASN A 344 -10.42 -21.66 9.82
N GLU A 345 -9.67 -20.68 10.35
CA GLU A 345 -10.21 -19.54 11.10
C GLU A 345 -10.99 -18.53 10.24
N GLY A 346 -10.97 -18.72 8.92
CA GLY A 346 -11.58 -17.83 7.93
C GLY A 346 -10.80 -16.53 7.71
N ALA A 347 -9.60 -16.41 8.26
CA ALA A 347 -8.81 -15.18 8.23
C ALA A 347 -8.11 -14.92 6.89
N LEU A 348 -7.99 -15.93 6.02
CA LEU A 348 -7.22 -15.83 4.78
C LEU A 348 -7.81 -16.72 3.68
N GLN A 349 -7.73 -16.28 2.43
CA GLN A 349 -7.69 -17.14 1.25
C GLN A 349 -6.22 -17.24 0.79
N TYR A 350 -5.72 -18.46 0.62
CA TYR A 350 -4.36 -18.69 0.16
C TYR A 350 -4.34 -19.25 -1.26
N ILE A 351 -3.52 -18.66 -2.13
CA ILE A 351 -3.31 -19.13 -3.51
C ILE A 351 -1.80 -19.26 -3.76
N SER A 352 -1.30 -20.45 -4.04
CA SER A 352 0.12 -20.66 -4.31
C SER A 352 0.34 -21.26 -5.68
N PHE A 353 1.30 -20.68 -6.40
CA PHE A 353 1.86 -21.27 -7.61
C PHE A 353 3.08 -22.09 -7.19
N SER A 354 2.94 -23.41 -7.09
CA SER A 354 4.01 -24.28 -6.57
C SER A 354 4.57 -25.19 -7.65
N ARG A 355 5.86 -25.50 -7.56
CA ARG A 355 6.48 -26.56 -8.36
C ARG A 355 6.17 -27.97 -7.84
N TYR A 356 6.06 -28.15 -6.53
CA TYR A 356 5.97 -29.46 -5.89
C TYR A 356 4.59 -29.69 -5.29
N ASN A 357 4.08 -30.92 -5.40
CA ASN A 357 2.79 -31.34 -4.82
C ASN A 357 2.92 -32.36 -3.67
N SER A 358 4.15 -32.76 -3.29
CA SER A 358 4.38 -33.88 -2.37
C SER A 358 3.87 -33.64 -0.94
N TYR A 359 3.74 -32.39 -0.52
CA TYR A 359 3.23 -31.98 0.80
C TYR A 359 1.87 -31.29 0.73
N ILE A 360 1.22 -31.30 -0.45
CA ILE A 360 -0.03 -30.58 -0.69
C ILE A 360 -1.19 -31.58 -0.78
N PRO A 361 -2.23 -31.46 0.08
CA PRO A 361 -3.44 -32.25 -0.04
C PRO A 361 -4.13 -32.07 -1.40
N LYS A 362 -4.61 -33.16 -2.00
CA LYS A 362 -5.15 -33.16 -3.38
C LYS A 362 -6.35 -32.23 -3.53
N GLU A 363 -7.18 -32.13 -2.50
CA GLU A 363 -8.35 -31.26 -2.43
C GLU A 363 -8.01 -29.76 -2.50
N HIS A 364 -6.76 -29.38 -2.23
CA HIS A 364 -6.29 -28.00 -2.32
C HIS A 364 -5.66 -27.69 -3.69
N VAL A 365 -5.41 -28.70 -4.54
CA VAL A 365 -4.93 -28.50 -5.91
C VAL A 365 -6.09 -28.13 -6.80
N VAL A 366 -6.14 -26.86 -7.23
CA VAL A 366 -7.24 -26.32 -8.06
C VAL A 366 -6.92 -26.34 -9.55
N PHE A 367 -5.64 -26.45 -9.91
CA PHE A 367 -5.21 -26.54 -11.29
C PHE A 367 -3.82 -27.15 -11.41
N GLU A 368 -3.63 -28.03 -12.40
CA GLU A 368 -2.33 -28.54 -12.79
C GLU A 368 -1.96 -28.01 -14.17
N MET A 369 -0.82 -27.32 -14.26
CA MET A 369 -0.30 -26.77 -15.51
C MET A 369 0.11 -27.92 -16.44
N PRO A 370 -0.18 -27.83 -17.75
CA PRO A 370 0.31 -28.80 -18.71
C PRO A 370 1.85 -28.80 -18.73
N GLY A 371 2.45 -29.97 -18.92
CA GLY A 371 3.91 -30.19 -18.89
C GLY A 371 4.71 -29.60 -20.06
N ILE A 372 4.09 -28.73 -20.87
CA ILE A 372 4.71 -28.11 -22.04
C ILE A 372 5.50 -26.87 -21.59
N GLN A 373 6.82 -26.85 -21.82
CA GLN A 373 7.67 -25.68 -21.59
C GLN A 373 7.35 -24.57 -22.60
N GLY A 374 7.38 -23.30 -22.17
CA GLY A 374 7.14 -22.12 -23.03
C GLY A 374 5.92 -21.30 -22.62
N GLY A 375 5.06 -21.84 -21.75
CA GLY A 375 3.79 -21.21 -21.41
C GLY A 375 2.64 -21.76 -22.23
N GLY A 376 2.64 -23.06 -22.53
CA GLY A 376 1.72 -23.72 -23.47
C GLY A 376 0.20 -23.57 -23.24
N ILE A 377 -0.26 -23.00 -22.12
CA ILE A 377 -1.67 -22.56 -21.96
C ILE A 377 -1.96 -21.21 -22.62
N PHE A 378 -0.90 -20.45 -22.90
CA PHE A 378 -0.91 -19.13 -23.52
C PHE A 378 -0.37 -19.16 -24.94
N GLU A 379 0.44 -20.15 -25.31
CA GLU A 379 0.93 -20.35 -26.68
C GLU A 379 -0.10 -21.17 -27.48
N ARG A 380 -0.42 -20.72 -28.69
CA ARG A 380 -1.12 -21.51 -29.73
C ARG A 380 -0.21 -21.67 -30.93
#